data_AF-A0A1C2DHM2-F1
#
_entry.id   AF-A0A1C2DHM2-F1
#
_cell.length_a   1.000
_cell.length_b   1.000
_cell.length_c   1.000
_cell.angle_alpha   90.00
_cell.angle_beta   90.00
_cell.angle_gamma   90.00
#
_symmetry.space_group_name_H-M   'P 1'
#
loop_
_entity.id
_entity.type
_entity.pdbx_description
1 polymer ?
#
loop_
_entity_poly.entity_id
_entity_poly.type
_entity_poly.pdbx_seq_one_letter_code
_entity_poly.pdbx_strand_id
1 'polypeptide(L)'
;MSSVEDYFGKREIEFEQKLRTLLGEYGYSLRNIVAILDPQAATRRTPAAAETKGTRKARSVKVYKNPHSGEVVETKGGNHKVLKEWKAEYGSDQVESWLSN
;
A
#
# COMPACT_ATOMS: atom_id res chain seq x y z
N MET A 1 17.49 -24.60 18.69
CA MET A 1 16.96 -24.77 17.31
C MET A 1 16.41 -23.42 16.82
N SER A 2 17.27 -22.39 16.73
CA SER A 2 16.88 -20.99 16.40
C SER A 2 18.06 -20.26 15.74
N SER A 3 18.69 -20.91 14.76
CA SER A 3 19.86 -20.35 14.05
C SER A 3 19.81 -20.60 12.54
N VAL A 4 18.83 -21.34 12.02
CA VAL A 4 18.75 -21.70 10.60
C VAL A 4 17.90 -20.72 9.77
N GLU A 5 16.97 -19.99 10.39
CA GLU A 5 16.09 -19.04 9.68
C GLU A 5 16.79 -17.70 9.37
N ASP A 6 17.64 -17.21 10.27
CA ASP A 6 18.41 -15.96 10.05
C ASP A 6 19.44 -16.06 8.91
N TYR A 7 19.96 -17.25 8.64
CA TYR A 7 20.96 -17.48 7.58
C TYR A 7 20.36 -17.50 6.17
N PHE A 8 19.08 -17.81 6.04
CA PHE A 8 18.40 -17.79 4.74
C PHE A 8 18.14 -16.35 4.30
N GLY A 9 17.57 -15.52 5.18
CA GLY A 9 17.31 -14.11 4.90
C GLY A 9 18.56 -13.29 4.62
N LYS A 10 19.65 -13.51 5.38
CA LYS A 10 20.92 -12.80 5.15
C LYS A 10 21.52 -13.08 3.76
N ARG A 11 21.47 -14.34 3.31
CA ARG A 11 21.99 -14.73 1.99
C ARG A 11 21.11 -14.22 0.85
N GLU A 12 19.79 -14.20 1.04
CA GLU A 12 18.85 -13.67 0.05
C GLU A 12 19.04 -12.15 -0.14
N ILE A 13 19.20 -11.40 0.95
CA ILE A 13 19.48 -9.95 0.91
C ILE A 13 20.81 -9.67 0.23
N GLU A 14 21.87 -10.40 0.58
CA GLU A 14 23.20 -10.22 -0.03
C GLU A 14 23.18 -10.53 -1.53
N PHE A 15 22.47 -11.60 -1.93
CA PHE A 15 22.27 -11.95 -3.33
C PHE A 15 21.52 -10.84 -4.09
N GLU A 16 20.42 -10.34 -3.55
CA GLU A 16 19.63 -9.27 -4.17
C GLU A 16 20.47 -7.99 -4.35
N GLN A 17 21.25 -7.61 -3.33
CA GLN A 17 22.12 -6.43 -3.40
C GLN A 17 23.17 -6.58 -4.49
N LYS A 18 23.90 -7.71 -4.53
CA LYS A 18 24.90 -7.97 -5.58
C LYS A 18 24.27 -7.99 -6.97
N LEU A 19 23.07 -8.56 -7.11
CA LEU A 19 22.34 -8.59 -8.37
C LEU A 19 21.95 -7.18 -8.83
N ARG A 20 21.46 -6.33 -7.93
CA ARG A 20 21.12 -4.94 -8.24
C ARG A 20 22.33 -4.12 -8.65
N THR A 21 23.47 -4.29 -7.97
CA THR A 21 24.74 -3.65 -8.34
C THR A 21 25.18 -4.06 -9.74
N LEU A 22 25.21 -5.37 -10.01
CA LEU A 22 25.59 -5.90 -11.32
C LEU A 22 24.67 -5.39 -12.43
N LEU A 23 23.36 -5.36 -12.20
CA LEU A 23 22.40 -4.81 -13.16
C LEU A 23 22.66 -3.34 -13.45
N GLY A 24 23.01 -2.55 -12.43
CA GLY A 24 23.36 -1.14 -12.58
C GLY A 24 24.59 -0.92 -13.47
N GLU A 25 25.65 -1.73 -13.30
CA GLU A 25 26.88 -1.63 -14.10
C GLU A 25 26.65 -1.81 -15.60
N TYR A 26 25.71 -2.68 -15.98
CA TYR A 26 25.40 -2.98 -17.37
C TYR A 26 24.14 -2.25 -17.89
N GLY A 27 23.52 -1.39 -17.07
CA GLY A 27 22.30 -0.66 -17.45
C GLY A 27 21.04 -1.52 -17.60
N TYR A 28 21.01 -2.70 -16.96
CA TYR A 28 19.86 -3.59 -16.99
C TYR A 28 18.93 -3.34 -15.78
N SER A 29 17.66 -3.74 -15.91
CA SER A 29 16.68 -3.71 -14.81
C SER A 29 16.23 -5.12 -14.44
N LEU A 30 15.59 -5.28 -13.27
CA LEU A 30 14.96 -6.56 -12.89
C LEU A 30 13.95 -7.05 -13.94
N ARG A 31 13.29 -6.13 -14.66
CA ARG A 31 12.39 -6.48 -15.76
C ARG A 31 13.11 -7.21 -16.89
N ASN A 32 14.36 -6.82 -17.17
CA ASN A 32 15.18 -7.48 -18.19
C ASN A 32 15.55 -8.89 -17.76
N ILE A 33 15.85 -9.11 -16.47
CA ILE A 33 16.06 -10.48 -15.94
C ILE A 33 14.79 -11.31 -16.09
N VAL A 34 13.62 -10.77 -15.69
CA VAL A 34 12.33 -11.46 -15.84
C VAL A 34 12.07 -11.82 -17.31
N ALA A 35 12.40 -10.93 -18.25
CA ALA A 35 12.25 -11.19 -19.68
C ALA A 35 13.19 -12.30 -20.21
N ILE A 36 14.34 -12.52 -19.57
CA ILE A 36 15.28 -13.60 -19.91
C ILE A 36 14.81 -14.93 -19.30
N LEU A 37 14.41 -14.92 -18.03
CA LEU A 37 14.03 -16.13 -17.28
C LEU A 37 12.62 -16.63 -17.61
N ASP A 38 11.69 -15.70 -17.83
CA ASP A 38 10.31 -15.98 -18.21
C ASP A 38 9.89 -15.05 -19.37
N PRO A 39 10.35 -15.33 -20.60
CA PRO A 39 9.99 -14.54 -21.78
C PRO A 39 8.48 -14.49 -22.01
N GLN A 40 7.78 -15.55 -21.59
CA GLN A 40 6.33 -15.68 -21.71
C GLN A 40 5.58 -14.95 -20.58
N ALA A 41 6.24 -14.47 -19.51
CA ALA A 41 5.63 -13.59 -18.51
C ALA A 41 5.08 -12.30 -19.13
N ALA A 42 5.72 -11.81 -20.20
CA ALA A 42 5.24 -10.65 -20.94
C ALA A 42 3.92 -10.95 -21.69
N THR A 43 3.77 -12.17 -22.19
CA THR A 43 2.58 -12.67 -22.93
C THR A 43 1.48 -13.18 -22.00
N ARG A 44 1.84 -13.65 -20.80
CA ARG A 44 0.94 -13.96 -19.67
C ARG A 44 0.43 -12.72 -18.96
N ARG A 45 0.66 -11.52 -19.51
CA ARG A 45 -0.31 -10.45 -19.30
C ARG A 45 -1.62 -10.98 -19.86
N THR A 46 -2.46 -11.48 -18.95
CA THR A 46 -3.91 -11.40 -19.15
C THR A 46 -4.17 -10.06 -19.80
N PRO A 47 -4.93 -10.00 -20.92
CA PRO A 47 -5.36 -8.70 -21.42
C PRO A 47 -5.87 -7.97 -20.19
N ALA A 48 -5.28 -6.82 -19.88
CA ALA A 48 -5.73 -5.99 -18.77
C ALA A 48 -7.23 -5.95 -18.96
N ALA A 49 -7.98 -6.62 -18.06
CA ALA A 49 -9.38 -6.91 -18.28
C ALA A 49 -9.96 -5.58 -18.72
N ALA A 50 -10.38 -5.50 -20.00
CA ALA A 50 -10.68 -4.23 -20.64
C ALA A 50 -11.52 -3.49 -19.63
N GLU A 51 -10.96 -2.42 -19.04
CA GLU A 51 -11.45 -1.91 -17.76
C GLU A 51 -12.93 -1.76 -17.95
N THR A 52 -13.70 -2.71 -17.41
CA THR A 52 -15.08 -2.45 -17.18
C THR A 52 -14.93 -1.25 -16.29
N LYS A 53 -15.40 -0.10 -16.77
CA LYS A 53 -15.72 1.03 -15.90
C LYS A 53 -16.74 0.47 -14.92
N GLY A 54 -16.29 -0.36 -13.98
CA GLY A 54 -16.94 -0.64 -12.75
C GLY A 54 -17.01 0.75 -12.20
N THR A 55 -18.20 1.33 -12.30
CA THR A 55 -18.59 2.55 -11.63
C THR A 55 -18.03 2.42 -10.24
N ARG A 56 -16.88 3.07 -10.01
CA ARG A 56 -16.16 3.00 -8.74
C ARG A 56 -17.20 3.39 -7.72
N LYS A 57 -17.60 2.45 -6.85
CA LYS A 57 -18.59 2.72 -5.79
C LYS A 57 -18.23 4.09 -5.22
N ALA A 58 -19.14 5.06 -5.38
CA ALA A 58 -18.88 6.42 -4.94
C ALA A 58 -18.47 6.34 -3.48
N ARG A 59 -17.33 6.95 -3.13
CA ARG A 59 -16.81 6.94 -1.76
C ARG A 59 -17.93 7.43 -0.84
N SER A 60 -18.37 6.57 0.09
CA SER A 60 -19.38 6.94 1.07
C SER A 60 -18.83 8.11 1.89
N VAL A 61 -19.68 9.13 2.07
CA VAL A 61 -19.39 10.23 2.98
C VAL A 61 -19.47 9.65 4.38
N LYS A 62 -18.37 9.67 5.11
CA LYS A 62 -18.31 9.34 6.52
C LYS A 62 -18.58 10.62 7.32
N VAL A 63 -19.59 10.59 8.17
CA VAL A 63 -19.89 11.71 9.08
C VAL A 63 -19.33 11.35 10.46
N TYR A 64 -18.49 12.21 11.01
CA TYR A 64 -17.95 12.06 12.36
C TYR A 64 -18.54 13.14 13.25
N LYS A 65 -19.02 12.79 14.44
CA LYS A 65 -19.55 13.74 15.41
C LYS A 65 -18.74 13.71 16.69
N ASN A 66 -18.01 14.78 16.99
CA ASN A 66 -17.26 14.90 18.22
C ASN A 66 -18.20 15.22 19.40
N PRO A 67 -18.30 14.36 20.44
CA PRO A 67 -19.16 14.61 21.60
C PRO A 67 -18.61 15.69 22.54
N HIS A 68 -17.33 16.07 22.42
CA HIS A 68 -16.67 17.04 23.30
C HIS A 68 -16.86 18.50 22.81
N SER A 69 -16.74 18.73 21.50
CA SER A 69 -16.93 20.06 20.90
C SER A 69 -18.30 20.23 20.23
N GLY A 70 -19.02 19.14 19.97
CA GLY A 70 -20.26 19.13 19.19
C GLY A 70 -20.04 19.30 17.68
N GLU A 71 -18.79 19.40 17.23
CA GLU A 71 -18.44 19.57 15.81
C GLU A 71 -18.72 18.31 14.99
N VAL A 72 -19.22 18.51 13.77
CA VAL A 72 -19.53 17.43 12.82
C VAL A 72 -18.66 17.58 11.58
N VAL A 73 -17.96 16.51 11.20
CA VAL A 73 -17.07 16.47 10.03
C VAL A 73 -17.56 15.43 9.04
N GLU A 74 -17.90 15.88 7.83
CA GLU A 74 -18.25 15.01 6.72
C GLU A 74 -17.06 14.86 5.78
N THR A 75 -16.56 13.63 5.59
CA THR A 75 -15.45 13.39 4.67
C THR A 75 -15.60 12.10 3.88
N LYS A 76 -15.15 12.14 2.63
CA LYS A 76 -15.09 10.97 1.74
C LYS A 76 -13.78 10.16 1.93
N GLY A 77 -13.03 10.40 3.01
CA GLY A 77 -11.79 9.68 3.36
C GLY A 77 -10.99 10.31 4.51
N GLY A 78 -9.93 9.65 4.98
CA GLY A 78 -9.15 10.08 6.15
C GLY A 78 -8.26 11.33 5.98
N ASN A 79 -8.29 12.00 4.82
CA ASN A 79 -7.50 13.22 4.59
C ASN A 79 -8.30 14.49 4.93
N HIS A 80 -8.73 14.63 6.18
CA HIS A 80 -9.41 15.82 6.69
C HIS A 80 -8.60 16.42 7.84
N LYS A 81 -8.34 17.73 7.82
CA LYS A 81 -7.49 18.41 8.82
C LYS A 81 -8.04 18.24 10.24
N VAL A 82 -9.34 18.48 10.42
CA VAL A 82 -10.02 18.33 11.72
C VAL A 82 -10.00 16.89 12.23
N LEU A 83 -10.08 15.88 11.35
CA LEU A 83 -9.94 14.48 11.80
C LEU A 83 -8.51 14.17 12.24
N LYS A 84 -7.50 14.75 11.60
CA LYS A 84 -6.11 14.59 12.04
C LYS A 84 -5.90 15.25 13.40
N GLU A 85 -6.49 16.41 13.63
CA GLU A 85 -6.45 17.13 14.91
C GLU A 85 -7.15 16.33 16.01
N TRP A 86 -8.38 15.84 15.78
CA TRP A 86 -9.06 14.98 16.76
C TRP A 86 -8.31 13.68 17.02
N LYS A 87 -7.71 13.06 15.98
CA LYS A 87 -6.90 11.84 16.16
C LYS A 87 -5.64 12.11 16.97
N ALA A 88 -5.09 13.34 16.90
CA ALA A 88 -3.95 13.75 17.72
C ALA A 88 -4.36 14.04 19.17
N GLU A 89 -5.55 14.61 19.40
CA GLU A 89 -6.04 14.98 20.74
C GLU A 89 -6.67 13.82 21.52
N TYR A 90 -7.47 12.99 20.85
CA TYR A 90 -8.29 11.94 21.47
C TYR A 90 -7.87 10.52 21.08
N GLY A 91 -6.95 10.38 20.11
CA GLY A 91 -6.49 9.10 19.58
C GLY A 91 -7.33 8.58 18.41
N SER A 92 -6.72 7.72 17.58
CA SER A 92 -7.36 7.20 16.36
C SER A 92 -8.59 6.34 16.66
N ASP A 93 -8.53 5.48 17.67
CA ASP A 93 -9.59 4.52 17.99
C ASP A 93 -10.85 5.24 18.52
N GLN A 94 -10.65 6.28 19.33
CA GLN A 94 -11.74 7.09 19.87
C GLN A 94 -12.47 7.86 18.76
N VAL A 95 -11.71 8.48 17.84
CA VAL A 95 -12.29 9.22 16.70
C VAL A 95 -12.99 8.28 15.73
N GLU A 96 -12.50 7.05 15.56
CA GLU A 96 -13.17 6.05 14.72
C GLU A 96 -14.50 5.56 15.32
N SER A 97 -14.63 5.54 16.65
CA SER A 97 -15.91 5.27 17.33
C SER A 97 -16.95 6.40 17.15
N TRP A 98 -16.55 7.61 16.75
CA TRP A 98 -17.46 8.74 16.51
C TRP A 98 -18.05 8.78 15.11
N LEU A 99 -17.72 7.77 14.29
CA LEU A 99 -18.28 7.61 12.97
C LEU A 99 -19.79 7.34 13.07
N SER A 100 -20.59 8.31 12.65
CA SER A 100 -22.03 8.22 12.48
C SER A 100 -22.32 7.99 11.00
N ASN A 101 -22.20 6.74 10.54
CA ASN A 101 -22.55 6.37 9.17
C ASN A 101 -24.04 6.05 9.03
#